data_AF-A0A7K4GYA1-F1
#
_entry.id   AF-A0A7K4GYA1-F1
#
_cell.length_a   1.000
_cell.length_b   1.000
_cell.length_c   1.000
_cell.angle_alpha   90.00
_cell.angle_beta   90.00
_cell.angle_gamma   90.00
#
_symmetry.space_group_name_H-M   'P 1'
#
loop_
_entity.id
_entity.type
_entity.pdbx_description
1 polymer ?
#
loop_
_entity_poly.entity_id
_entity_poly.type
_entity_poly.pdbx_seq_one_letter_code
_entity_poly.pdbx_strand_id
1 'polypeptide(L)'
;TLTELIKITKGKIKLLTDIKVWGFTQDLVNILRKNDLIESSIVSCFEIIELLKIKEVEPTLRIGYSIPRLLTNLRRVKRYIQRAIDNEFYAIHPYHQVVNRDFVEFAHNNGLKVNVWTVNEEDLMRKLIDLCVDGIITDDISLLNKLLGRSY
;
A
#
# COMPACT_ATOMS: atom_id res chain seq x y z
N THR A 1 5.02 15.50 13.72
CA THR A 1 5.42 15.66 12.29
C THR A 1 5.94 14.34 11.76
N LEU A 2 6.10 14.17 10.44
CA LEU A 2 6.66 12.93 9.86
C LEU A 2 8.05 12.61 10.41
N THR A 3 8.89 13.63 10.59
CA THR A 3 10.25 13.48 11.14
C THR A 3 10.24 12.97 12.58
N GLU A 4 9.32 13.43 13.43
CA GLU A 4 9.18 12.93 14.81
C GLU A 4 8.74 11.46 14.83
N LEU A 5 7.80 11.09 13.95
CA LEU A 5 7.39 9.69 13.80
C LEU A 5 8.57 8.81 13.39
N ILE A 6 9.36 9.23 12.39
CA ILE A 6 10.55 8.51 11.93
C ILE A 6 11.55 8.30 13.08
N LYS A 7 11.80 9.32 13.91
CA LYS A 7 12.69 9.19 15.07
C LYS A 7 12.28 8.08 16.04
N ILE A 8 10.97 7.87 16.21
CA ILE A 8 10.42 6.88 17.14
C ILE A 8 10.43 5.47 16.52
N THR A 9 10.21 5.38 15.21
CA THR A 9 9.90 4.12 14.50
C THR A 9 11.07 3.53 13.70
N LYS A 10 12.11 4.31 13.38
CA LYS A 10 13.27 3.85 12.59
C LYS A 10 13.88 2.59 13.21
N GLY A 11 14.09 1.57 12.37
CA GLY A 11 14.62 0.27 12.78
C GLY A 11 13.62 -0.66 13.48
N LYS A 12 12.41 -0.20 13.80
CA LYS A 12 11.37 -1.00 14.47
C LYS A 12 10.28 -1.48 13.50
N ILE A 13 9.86 -0.60 12.60
CA ILE A 13 8.81 -0.88 11.62
C ILE A 13 9.17 -0.31 10.24
N LYS A 14 8.58 -0.91 9.21
CA LYS A 14 8.54 -0.35 7.85
C LYS A 14 7.45 0.71 7.75
N LEU A 15 7.54 1.59 6.77
CA LEU A 15 6.56 2.66 6.57
C LEU A 15 5.71 2.42 5.33
N LEU A 16 4.40 2.64 5.45
CA LEU A 16 3.49 2.83 4.32
C LEU A 16 2.94 4.25 4.44
N THR A 17 3.32 5.13 3.52
CA THR A 17 3.01 6.56 3.58
C THR A 17 2.12 6.96 2.41
N ASP A 18 0.88 7.37 2.70
CA ASP A 18 -0.07 7.79 1.67
C ASP A 18 -0.05 9.32 1.47
N ILE A 19 0.17 9.76 0.22
CA ILE A 19 0.18 11.18 -0.15
C ILE A 19 -1.26 11.65 -0.39
N LYS A 20 -1.67 12.67 0.37
CA LYS A 20 -2.99 13.30 0.28
C LYS A 20 -2.99 14.66 -0.42
N VAL A 21 -1.82 15.25 -0.64
CA VAL A 21 -1.67 16.62 -1.16
C VAL A 21 -0.62 16.64 -2.27
N TRP A 22 -0.91 17.37 -3.35
CA TRP A 22 -0.03 17.46 -4.51
C TRP A 22 1.19 18.34 -4.20
N GLY A 23 2.31 18.09 -4.88
CA GLY A 23 3.51 18.93 -4.78
C GLY A 23 4.46 18.61 -3.63
N PHE A 24 4.15 17.65 -2.76
CA PHE A 24 5.03 17.23 -1.66
C PHE A 24 5.97 16.07 -2.01
N THR A 25 5.93 15.58 -3.24
CA THR A 25 6.70 14.43 -3.72
C THR A 25 8.20 14.58 -3.44
N GLN A 26 8.80 15.72 -3.80
CA GLN A 26 10.24 15.92 -3.63
C GLN A 26 10.65 15.99 -2.14
N ASP A 27 9.86 16.69 -1.33
CA ASP A 27 10.12 16.84 0.11
C ASP A 27 10.01 15.50 0.84
N LEU A 28 9.00 14.69 0.51
CA LEU A 28 8.84 13.35 1.07
C LEU A 28 10.03 12.46 0.71
N VAL A 29 10.42 12.39 -0.57
CA VAL A 29 11.57 11.61 -1.01
C VAL A 29 12.84 12.06 -0.30
N ASN A 30 13.05 13.37 -0.14
CA ASN A 30 14.20 13.91 0.58
C ASN A 30 14.20 13.52 2.07
N ILE A 31 13.04 13.51 2.72
CA ILE A 31 12.90 13.06 4.12
C ILE A 31 13.24 11.57 4.22
N LEU A 32 12.70 10.73 3.33
CA LEU A 32 12.98 9.29 3.34
C LEU A 32 14.45 8.99 3.08
N ARG A 33 15.06 9.69 2.12
CA ARG A 33 16.48 9.54 1.76
C ARG A 33 17.40 9.92 2.91
N LYS A 34 17.18 11.09 3.53
CA LYS A 34 17.97 11.57 4.68
C LYS A 34 17.89 10.66 5.90
N ASN A 35 16.89 9.79 5.97
CA ASN A 35 16.67 8.89 7.09
C ASN A 35 16.93 7.41 6.74
N ASP A 36 17.50 7.09 5.58
CA ASP A 36 17.79 5.72 5.12
C ASP A 36 16.54 4.83 5.03
N LEU A 37 15.40 5.42 4.63
CA LEU A 37 14.09 4.74 4.63
C LEU A 37 13.59 4.35 3.24
N ILE A 38 14.36 4.60 2.18
CA ILE A 38 13.94 4.37 0.78
C ILE A 38 13.55 2.90 0.57
N GLU A 39 14.41 1.97 0.97
CA GLU A 39 14.17 0.53 0.79
C GLU A 39 13.13 -0.05 1.75
N SER A 40 12.87 0.61 2.88
CA SER A 40 11.96 0.15 3.93
C SER A 40 10.59 0.85 3.90
N SER A 41 10.33 1.65 2.87
CA SER A 41 9.08 2.40 2.72
C SER A 41 8.32 1.99 1.47
N ILE A 42 7.00 2.08 1.54
CA ILE A 42 6.10 2.12 0.40
C ILE A 42 5.43 3.48 0.43
N VAL A 43 5.50 4.22 -0.68
CA VAL A 43 4.72 5.47 -0.83
C VAL A 43 3.50 5.19 -1.70
N SER A 44 2.32 5.56 -1.22
CA SER A 44 1.08 5.37 -1.96
C SER A 44 0.35 6.67 -2.27
N CYS A 45 -0.48 6.64 -3.30
CA CYS A 45 -1.34 7.76 -3.68
C CYS A 45 -2.51 7.25 -4.52
N PHE A 46 -3.60 8.02 -4.56
CA PHE A 46 -4.73 7.80 -5.47
C PHE A 46 -4.50 8.39 -6.87
N GLU A 47 -3.53 9.30 -7.00
CA GLU A 47 -3.21 9.97 -8.25
C GLU A 47 -1.94 9.37 -8.85
N ILE A 48 -2.11 8.70 -10.00
CA ILE A 48 -0.99 8.03 -10.69
C ILE A 48 0.11 9.02 -11.09
N ILE A 49 -0.24 10.27 -11.40
CA ILE A 49 0.71 11.30 -11.81
C ILE A 49 1.75 11.58 -10.71
N GLU A 50 1.34 11.58 -9.44
CA GLU A 50 2.30 11.77 -8.33
C GLU A 50 3.20 10.54 -8.15
N LEU A 51 2.66 9.33 -8.35
CA LEU A 51 3.46 8.10 -8.30
C LEU A 51 4.52 8.04 -9.41
N LEU A 52 4.17 8.51 -10.62
CA LEU A 52 5.13 8.59 -11.73
C LEU A 52 6.24 9.60 -11.46
N LYS A 53 5.92 10.76 -10.88
CA LYS A 53 6.94 11.73 -10.42
C LYS A 53 7.87 11.11 -9.39
N ILE A 54 7.34 10.35 -8.42
CA ILE A 54 8.16 9.64 -7.44
C ILE A 54 9.10 8.66 -8.14
N LYS A 55 8.59 7.84 -9.07
CA LYS A 55 9.39 6.85 -9.81
C LYS A 55 10.49 7.52 -10.64
N GLU A 56 10.25 8.71 -11.17
CA GLU A 56 11.26 9.49 -11.91
C GLU A 56 12.39 9.97 -10.99
N VAL A 57 12.06 10.54 -9.82
CA VAL A 57 13.07 11.13 -8.91
C VAL A 57 13.75 10.11 -8.00
N GLU A 58 13.12 8.96 -7.76
CA GLU A 58 13.64 7.87 -6.93
C GLU A 58 13.11 6.51 -7.42
N PRO A 59 13.68 5.95 -8.50
CA PRO A 59 13.19 4.72 -9.14
C PRO A 59 13.19 3.49 -8.24
N THR A 60 14.00 3.49 -7.18
CA THR A 60 14.12 2.35 -6.24
C THR A 60 13.05 2.36 -5.14
N LEU A 61 12.38 3.50 -4.93
CA LEU A 61 11.35 3.63 -3.92
C LEU A 61 10.12 2.83 -4.31
N ARG A 62 9.70 1.92 -3.44
CA ARG A 62 8.49 1.13 -3.67
C ARG A 62 7.27 2.06 -3.65
N ILE A 63 6.45 1.95 -4.68
CA ILE A 63 5.21 2.72 -4.80
C ILE A 63 3.97 1.83 -4.88
N GLY A 64 2.90 2.28 -4.24
CA GLY A 64 1.62 1.58 -4.15
C GLY A 64 0.46 2.39 -4.74
N TYR A 65 -0.33 1.82 -5.64
CA TYR A 65 -1.46 2.52 -6.23
C TYR A 65 -2.75 2.30 -5.43
N SER A 66 -3.25 3.35 -4.78
CA SER A 66 -4.49 3.30 -4.00
C SER A 66 -5.72 3.34 -4.90
N ILE A 67 -6.61 2.36 -4.76
CA ILE A 67 -7.86 2.28 -5.53
C ILE A 67 -9.01 2.86 -4.70
N PRO A 68 -9.72 3.90 -5.17
CA PRO A 68 -10.78 4.56 -4.39
C PRO A 68 -11.92 3.63 -3.98
N ARG A 69 -12.45 3.83 -2.77
CA ARG A 69 -13.62 3.10 -2.23
C ARG A 69 -14.82 3.08 -3.16
N LEU A 70 -15.09 4.19 -3.85
CA LEU A 70 -16.24 4.34 -4.76
C LEU A 70 -16.10 3.50 -6.05
N LEU A 71 -14.94 2.88 -6.29
CA LEU A 71 -14.66 2.14 -7.50
C LEU A 71 -15.03 0.66 -7.35
N THR A 72 -16.31 0.33 -7.49
CA THR A 72 -16.80 -1.07 -7.40
C THR A 72 -16.86 -1.78 -8.76
N ASN A 73 -16.79 -1.04 -9.86
CA ASN A 73 -16.87 -1.60 -11.21
C ASN A 73 -15.59 -2.35 -11.59
N LEU A 74 -15.70 -3.67 -11.80
CA LEU A 74 -14.56 -4.55 -12.10
C LEU A 74 -13.73 -4.12 -13.31
N ARG A 75 -14.35 -3.61 -14.40
CA ARG A 75 -13.60 -3.12 -15.56
C ARG A 75 -12.77 -1.89 -15.20
N ARG A 76 -13.29 -1.01 -14.33
CA ARG A 76 -12.52 0.15 -13.86
C ARG A 76 -11.40 -0.27 -12.92
N VAL A 77 -11.65 -1.19 -12.00
CA VAL A 77 -10.63 -1.75 -11.10
C VAL A 77 -9.49 -2.39 -11.89
N LYS A 78 -9.80 -3.21 -12.90
CA LYS A 78 -8.78 -3.80 -13.79
C LYS A 78 -7.89 -2.76 -14.46
N ARG A 79 -8.41 -1.57 -14.80
CA ARG A 79 -7.58 -0.48 -15.34
C ARG A 79 -6.57 0.08 -14.34
N TYR A 80 -6.87 0.08 -13.04
CA TYR A 80 -5.90 0.47 -12.02
C TYR A 80 -4.78 -0.55 -11.92
N ILE A 81 -5.14 -1.84 -11.91
CA ILE A 81 -4.15 -2.92 -11.89
C ILE A 81 -3.28 -2.86 -13.15
N GLN A 82 -3.88 -2.74 -14.34
CA GLN A 82 -3.13 -2.65 -15.59
C GLN A 82 -2.17 -1.46 -15.59
N ARG A 83 -2.61 -0.28 -15.15
CA ARG A 83 -1.72 0.88 -15.03
C ARG A 83 -0.56 0.65 -14.05
N ALA A 84 -0.80 -0.05 -12.95
CA ALA A 84 0.26 -0.41 -12.00
C ALA A 84 1.25 -1.40 -12.63
N ILE A 85 0.78 -2.36 -13.43
CA ILE A 85 1.63 -3.30 -14.19
C ILE A 85 2.47 -2.55 -15.23
N ASP A 86 1.82 -1.75 -16.08
CA ASP A 86 2.46 -1.01 -17.18
C ASP A 86 3.56 -0.07 -16.69
N ASN A 87 3.48 0.37 -15.43
CA ASN A 87 4.44 1.28 -14.80
C ASN A 87 5.27 0.60 -13.71
N GLU A 88 5.26 -0.74 -13.63
CA GLU A 88 6.04 -1.57 -12.70
C GLU A 88 5.97 -1.07 -11.25
N PHE A 89 4.77 -0.82 -10.76
CA PHE A 89 4.57 -0.45 -9.37
C PHE A 89 4.83 -1.66 -8.46
N TYR A 90 5.12 -1.40 -7.18
CA TYR A 90 5.36 -2.45 -6.21
C TYR A 90 4.07 -3.08 -5.69
N ALA A 91 3.01 -2.27 -5.52
CA ALA A 91 1.77 -2.71 -4.89
C ALA A 91 0.53 -2.01 -5.46
N ILE A 92 -0.63 -2.62 -5.20
CA ILE A 92 -1.95 -2.01 -5.30
C ILE A 92 -2.64 -2.05 -3.94
N HIS A 93 -3.31 -0.96 -3.59
CA HIS A 93 -4.00 -0.82 -2.30
C HIS A 93 -5.52 -0.68 -2.52
N PRO A 94 -6.25 -1.80 -2.68
CA PRO A 94 -7.69 -1.77 -2.95
C PRO A 94 -8.54 -1.59 -1.70
N TYR A 95 -9.73 -1.02 -1.89
CA TYR A 95 -10.80 -1.14 -0.91
C TYR A 95 -11.33 -2.59 -0.88
N HIS A 96 -11.52 -3.14 0.32
CA HIS A 96 -11.81 -4.58 0.51
C HIS A 96 -12.98 -5.15 -0.32
N GLN A 97 -13.97 -4.34 -0.69
CA GLN A 97 -15.14 -4.80 -1.46
C GLN A 97 -14.82 -5.33 -2.87
N VAL A 98 -13.69 -4.93 -3.47
CA VAL A 98 -13.32 -5.39 -4.81
C VAL A 98 -12.33 -6.56 -4.78
N VAL A 99 -11.97 -7.04 -3.60
CA VAL A 99 -10.94 -8.08 -3.41
C VAL A 99 -11.60 -9.45 -3.32
N ASN A 100 -11.17 -10.34 -4.21
CA ASN A 100 -11.50 -11.76 -4.22
C ASN A 100 -10.27 -12.57 -4.67
N ARG A 101 -10.40 -13.89 -4.75
CA ARG A 101 -9.30 -14.79 -5.14
C ARG A 101 -8.71 -14.43 -6.51
N ASP A 102 -9.55 -14.29 -7.53
CA ASP A 102 -9.12 -13.91 -8.89
C ASP A 102 -8.36 -12.57 -8.91
N PHE A 103 -8.79 -11.60 -8.11
CA PHE A 103 -8.12 -10.31 -8.00
C PHE A 103 -6.71 -10.48 -7.44
N VAL A 104 -6.56 -11.24 -6.35
CA VAL A 104 -5.27 -11.45 -5.69
C VAL A 104 -4.34 -12.24 -6.60
N GLU A 105 -4.82 -13.36 -7.17
CA GLU A 105 -4.05 -14.19 -8.10
C GLU A 105 -3.61 -13.39 -9.34
N PHE A 106 -4.50 -12.58 -9.92
CA PHE A 106 -4.15 -11.74 -11.07
C PHE A 106 -3.08 -10.70 -10.70
N ALA A 107 -3.18 -10.04 -9.56
CA ALA A 107 -2.17 -9.08 -9.11
C ALA A 107 -0.82 -9.77 -8.87
N HIS A 108 -0.81 -10.89 -8.13
CA HIS A 108 0.39 -11.66 -7.82
C HIS A 108 1.09 -12.21 -9.07
N ASN A 109 0.33 -12.74 -10.03
CA ASN A 109 0.86 -13.24 -11.30
C ASN A 109 1.54 -12.14 -12.13
N ASN A 110 1.25 -10.87 -11.86
CA ASN A 110 1.88 -9.72 -12.49
C ASN A 110 2.87 -9.00 -11.55
N GLY A 111 3.32 -9.65 -10.48
CA GLY A 111 4.36 -9.13 -9.58
C GLY A 111 3.90 -8.03 -8.61
N LEU A 112 2.60 -7.75 -8.54
CA LEU A 112 2.05 -6.72 -7.65
C LEU A 112 1.70 -7.29 -6.28
N LYS A 113 2.05 -6.55 -5.22
CA LYS A 113 1.58 -6.81 -3.86
C LYS A 113 0.17 -6.24 -3.63
N VAL A 114 -0.64 -6.88 -2.78
CA VAL A 114 -2.01 -6.48 -2.48
C VAL A 114 -2.15 -6.10 -1.00
N ASN A 115 -2.29 -4.79 -0.71
CA ASN A 115 -2.50 -4.29 0.65
C ASN A 115 -3.91 -3.70 0.80
N VAL A 116 -4.80 -4.37 1.52
CA VAL A 116 -6.23 -4.03 1.51
C VAL A 116 -6.57 -3.04 2.61
N TRP A 117 -7.36 -2.00 2.30
CA TRP A 117 -7.79 -0.97 3.26
C TRP A 117 -9.31 -0.76 3.26
N THR A 118 -9.89 -0.08 4.25
CA THR A 118 -9.53 -0.25 5.67
C THR A 118 -10.39 -1.40 6.19
N VAL A 119 -9.81 -2.32 6.95
CA VAL A 119 -10.49 -3.55 7.38
C VAL A 119 -10.47 -3.61 8.89
N ASN A 120 -11.63 -3.58 9.53
CA ASN A 120 -11.74 -3.53 11.00
C ASN A 120 -12.56 -4.69 11.57
N GLU A 121 -13.21 -5.49 10.72
CA GLU A 121 -14.06 -6.61 11.10
C GLU A 121 -13.28 -7.94 11.09
N GLU A 122 -13.40 -8.73 12.17
CA GLU A 122 -12.69 -10.02 12.32
C GLU A 122 -12.94 -10.98 11.14
N ASP A 123 -14.20 -11.18 10.76
CA ASP A 123 -14.57 -12.09 9.67
C ASP A 123 -13.94 -11.67 8.33
N LEU A 124 -13.85 -10.36 8.09
CA LEU A 124 -13.23 -9.83 6.88
C LEU A 124 -11.71 -9.97 6.93
N MET A 125 -11.08 -9.74 8.08
CA MET A 125 -9.64 -10.01 8.25
C MET A 125 -9.31 -11.47 7.98
N ARG A 126 -10.06 -12.42 8.57
CA ARG A 126 -9.89 -13.87 8.34
C ARG A 126 -10.01 -14.21 6.86
N LYS A 127 -11.07 -13.73 6.21
CA LYS A 127 -11.26 -13.93 4.77
C LYS A 127 -10.08 -13.41 3.95
N LEU A 128 -9.57 -12.21 4.25
CA LEU A 128 -8.46 -11.62 3.49
C LEU A 128 -7.13 -12.36 3.74
N ILE A 129 -6.91 -12.85 4.96
CA ILE A 129 -5.78 -13.73 5.30
C ILE A 129 -5.86 -15.03 4.47
N ASP A 130 -7.04 -15.65 4.40
CA ASP A 130 -7.27 -16.88 3.61
C ASP A 130 -7.12 -16.65 2.10
N LEU A 131 -7.36 -15.42 1.63
CA LEU A 131 -7.09 -14.99 0.26
C LEU A 131 -5.61 -14.66 0.01
N CYS A 132 -4.75 -14.76 1.03
CA CYS A 132 -3.32 -14.50 0.96
C CYS A 132 -2.95 -13.08 0.49
N VAL A 133 -3.71 -12.06 0.92
CA VAL A 133 -3.29 -10.67 0.69
C VAL A 133 -1.97 -10.36 1.41
N ASP A 134 -1.15 -9.47 0.86
CA ASP A 134 0.17 -9.16 1.40
C ASP A 134 0.12 -8.20 2.61
N GLY A 135 -0.96 -7.44 2.74
CA GLY A 135 -1.16 -6.50 3.84
C GLY A 135 -2.62 -6.20 4.12
N ILE A 136 -2.90 -5.92 5.39
CA ILE A 136 -4.20 -5.42 5.85
C ILE A 136 -3.93 -4.09 6.56
N ILE A 137 -4.57 -3.03 6.08
CA ILE A 137 -4.57 -1.70 6.68
C ILE A 137 -5.79 -1.62 7.59
N THR A 138 -5.57 -1.46 8.89
CA THR A 138 -6.59 -1.56 9.94
C THR A 138 -6.36 -0.55 11.04
N ASP A 139 -7.45 -0.15 11.71
CA ASP A 139 -7.41 0.61 12.95
C ASP A 139 -7.22 -0.33 14.18
N ASP A 140 -7.47 -1.63 14.04
CA ASP A 140 -7.34 -2.63 15.12
C ASP A 140 -6.16 -3.59 14.88
N ILE A 141 -4.96 -3.06 15.15
CA ILE A 141 -3.70 -3.81 15.05
C ILE A 141 -3.68 -5.01 16.02
N SER A 142 -4.32 -4.87 17.18
CA SER A 142 -4.35 -5.91 18.22
C SER A 142 -5.12 -7.13 17.75
N LEU A 143 -6.32 -6.92 17.19
CA LEU A 143 -7.12 -7.97 16.59
C LEU A 143 -6.36 -8.65 15.43
N LEU A 144 -5.80 -7.87 14.52
CA LEU A 144 -5.05 -8.45 13.39
C LEU A 144 -3.87 -9.30 13.87
N ASN A 145 -3.09 -8.84 14.85
CA ASN A 145 -1.97 -9.61 15.38
C ASN A 145 -2.42 -10.90 16.08
N LYS A 146 -3.54 -10.86 16.82
CA LYS A 146 -4.14 -12.08 17.40
C LYS A 146 -4.50 -13.09 16.32
N LEU A 147 -5.13 -12.66 15.22
CA LEU A 147 -5.49 -13.54 14.11
C LEU A 147 -4.28 -14.12 13.38
N LEU A 148 -3.19 -13.34 13.29
CA LEU A 148 -1.92 -13.77 12.70
C LEU A 148 -1.06 -14.62 13.65
N GLY A 149 -1.52 -14.90 14.88
CA GLY A 149 -0.76 -15.66 15.87
C GLY A 149 0.51 -14.95 16.36
N ARG A 150 0.57 -13.62 16.24
CA ARG A 150 1.71 -12.82 16.69
C ARG A 150 1.53 -12.46 18.17
N SER A 151 2.45 -12.91 19.02
CA SER A 151 2.54 -12.48 20.41
C SER A 151 3.37 -11.20 20.52
N TYR A 152 2.98 -10.29 21.42
CA TYR A 152 3.74 -9.09 21.78
C TYR A 152 4.79 -9.40 22.85
#